data_AF-A0A7K0W7R4-F1
#
_entry.id   AF-A0A7K0W7R4-F1
#
_cell.length_a   1.000
_cell.length_b   1.000
_cell.length_c   1.000
_cell.angle_alpha   90.00
_cell.angle_beta   90.00
_cell.angle_gamma   90.00
#
_symmetry.space_group_name_H-M   'P 1'
#
loop_
_entity.id
_entity.type
_entity.pdbx_description
1 polymer ?
#
loop_
_entity_poly.entity_id
_entity_poly.type
_entity_poly.pdbx_seq_one_letter_code
_entity_poly.pdbx_strand_id
1 'polypeptide(L)'
;MILRRAFAISRVATNSTFGGTMELIIAPHGQGSKWLCAQIEGAILDVVVPLGTAFGIPTEPVPVLLVGGGYGSAPLFGLAEVLNARGCRVDMLLGASTAGKIYAPMEGKRAVNSLRIYTEDGSMGQMGRVTDPIASLITDLNIAVVYSCGPMAMLAAINAITSGTEVVHQCAVEESM
;
A
#
# COMPACT_ATOMS: atom_id res chain seq x y z
N MET A 1 10.09 6.15 -25.92
CA MET A 1 10.51 5.44 -24.69
C MET A 1 10.60 3.96 -25.02
N ILE A 2 11.71 3.30 -24.72
CA ILE A 2 11.92 1.88 -25.09
C ILE A 2 11.64 0.93 -23.92
N LEU A 3 11.78 1.38 -22.66
CA LEU A 3 11.60 0.55 -21.47
C LEU A 3 10.16 0.58 -20.95
N ARG A 4 9.63 -0.59 -20.59
CA ARG A 4 8.34 -0.74 -19.88
C ARG A 4 8.44 -0.19 -18.45
N ARG A 5 7.30 0.09 -17.84
CA ARG A 5 7.20 0.56 -16.44
C ARG A 5 6.30 -0.39 -15.66
N ALA A 6 6.75 -0.77 -14.46
CA ALA A 6 5.99 -1.60 -13.55
C ALA A 6 5.23 -0.71 -12.56
N PHE A 7 3.94 -1.00 -12.38
CA PHE A 7 3.09 -0.32 -11.41
C PHE A 7 2.27 -1.36 -10.66
N ALA A 8 2.06 -1.13 -9.36
CA ALA A 8 1.17 -1.97 -8.57
C ALA A 8 -0.28 -1.76 -9.00
N ILE A 9 -1.03 -2.87 -9.04
CA ILE A 9 -2.48 -2.84 -9.22
C ILE A 9 -3.09 -2.35 -7.89
N SER A 10 -3.77 -1.21 -7.91
CA SER A 10 -4.40 -0.66 -6.72
C SER A 10 -5.73 -1.35 -6.42
N ARG A 11 -6.54 -1.54 -7.47
CA ARG A 11 -7.87 -2.17 -7.37
C ARG A 11 -8.25 -2.82 -8.69
N VAL A 12 -9.08 -3.85 -8.59
CA VAL A 12 -9.82 -4.41 -9.72
C VAL A 12 -11.30 -4.45 -9.37
N ALA A 13 -12.16 -4.18 -10.35
CA ALA A 13 -13.60 -4.27 -10.18
C ALA A 13 -14.22 -4.95 -11.40
N THR A 14 -15.38 -5.57 -11.22
CA THR A 14 -16.18 -6.09 -12.33
C THR A 14 -17.52 -5.40 -12.29
N ASN A 15 -17.92 -4.79 -13.41
CA ASN A 15 -19.20 -4.13 -13.56
C ASN A 15 -20.01 -4.80 -14.67
N SER A 16 -21.32 -4.96 -14.46
CA SER A 16 -22.21 -5.60 -15.43
C SER A 16 -22.34 -4.83 -16.75
N THR A 17 -22.10 -3.51 -16.74
CA THR A 17 -22.29 -2.63 -17.90
C THR A 17 -21.04 -2.49 -18.75
N PHE A 18 -19.86 -2.41 -18.13
CA PHE A 18 -18.59 -2.12 -18.84
C PHE A 18 -17.49 -3.16 -18.59
N GLY A 19 -17.81 -4.28 -17.93
CA GLY A 19 -16.88 -5.39 -17.74
C GLY A 19 -15.86 -5.17 -16.62
N GLY A 20 -14.70 -5.81 -16.75
CA GLY A 20 -13.61 -5.73 -15.78
C GLY A 20 -12.82 -4.43 -15.92
N THR A 21 -12.57 -3.75 -14.81
CA THR A 21 -11.72 -2.57 -14.73
C THR A 21 -10.56 -2.80 -13.77
N MET A 22 -9.46 -2.09 -14.03
CA MET A 22 -8.25 -2.11 -13.21
C MET A 22 -7.81 -0.67 -12.97
N GLU A 23 -7.42 -0.37 -11.74
CA GLU A 23 -6.98 0.94 -11.29
C GLU A 23 -5.48 0.91 -10.96
N LEU A 24 -4.74 1.88 -11.49
CA LEU A 24 -3.31 2.09 -11.23
C LEU A 24 -3.12 3.51 -10.68
N ILE A 25 -2.37 3.64 -9.58
CA ILE A 25 -2.06 4.94 -8.97
C ILE A 25 -0.59 5.26 -9.24
N ILE A 26 -0.36 6.37 -9.95
CA ILE A 26 0.94 6.68 -10.54
C ILE A 26 1.32 8.12 -10.21
N ALA A 27 2.47 8.29 -9.55
CA ALA A 27 3.07 9.60 -9.38
C ALA A 27 3.89 9.96 -10.65
N PRO A 28 3.79 11.20 -11.17
CA PRO A 28 4.47 11.62 -12.40
C PRO A 28 5.98 11.89 -12.17
N HIS A 29 6.72 10.85 -11.78
CA HIS A 29 8.16 10.87 -11.49
C HIS A 29 8.97 10.26 -12.63
N GLY A 30 9.63 11.10 -13.43
CA GLY A 30 10.37 10.69 -14.62
C GLY A 30 9.56 10.81 -15.92
N GLN A 31 10.21 10.60 -17.07
CA GLN A 31 9.60 10.86 -18.37
C GLN A 31 8.41 9.93 -18.67
N GLY A 32 8.47 8.67 -18.24
CA GLY A 32 7.44 7.67 -18.58
C GLY A 32 6.16 7.78 -17.80
N SER A 33 6.23 7.95 -16.48
CA SER A 33 5.07 8.24 -15.66
C SER A 33 4.46 9.60 -16.02
N LYS A 34 5.28 10.63 -16.33
CA LYS A 34 4.76 11.92 -16.84
C LYS A 34 3.97 11.78 -18.14
N TRP A 35 4.50 11.00 -19.10
CA TRP A 35 3.80 10.72 -20.35
C TRP A 35 2.51 9.93 -20.10
N LEU A 36 2.54 8.94 -19.21
CA LEU A 36 1.39 8.10 -18.88
C LEU A 36 0.29 8.92 -18.17
N CYS A 37 0.65 9.77 -17.21
CA CYS A 37 -0.29 10.67 -16.53
C CYS A 37 -0.85 11.78 -17.44
N ALA A 38 -0.28 11.99 -18.63
CA ALA A 38 -0.77 12.94 -19.62
C ALA A 38 -1.70 12.30 -20.67
N GLN A 39 -1.94 10.99 -20.59
CA GLN A 39 -2.86 10.32 -21.52
C GLN A 39 -4.31 10.72 -21.23
N ILE A 40 -5.11 10.78 -22.30
CA ILE A 40 -6.52 11.16 -22.22
C ILE A 40 -7.42 9.92 -22.06
N GLU A 41 -8.65 10.14 -21.64
CA GLU A 41 -9.69 9.12 -21.66
C GLU A 41 -9.85 8.51 -23.07
N GLY A 42 -9.98 7.19 -23.14
CA GLY A 42 -10.05 6.45 -24.39
C GLY A 42 -8.70 6.16 -25.06
N ALA A 43 -7.58 6.65 -24.52
CA ALA A 43 -6.25 6.28 -25.00
C ALA A 43 -6.01 4.76 -24.83
N ILE A 44 -5.39 4.15 -25.83
CA ILE A 44 -5.04 2.73 -25.82
C ILE A 44 -3.63 2.57 -25.27
N LEU A 45 -3.47 1.73 -24.24
CA LEU A 45 -2.20 1.44 -23.60
C LEU A 45 -1.80 -0.02 -23.82
N ASP A 46 -0.54 -0.26 -24.15
CA ASP A 46 0.06 -1.61 -24.14
C ASP A 46 0.37 -2.02 -22.70
N VAL A 47 -0.30 -3.06 -22.22
CA VAL A 47 -0.22 -3.53 -20.85
C VAL A 47 0.01 -5.04 -20.82
N VAL A 48 0.93 -5.49 -19.95
CA VAL A 48 1.15 -6.91 -19.65
C VAL A 48 0.77 -7.14 -18.19
N VAL A 49 -0.32 -7.86 -17.94
CA VAL A 49 -0.87 -8.12 -16.60
C VAL A 49 -1.60 -9.46 -16.54
N PRO A 50 -1.71 -10.09 -15.35
CA PRO A 50 -1.03 -9.74 -14.11
C PRO A 50 0.43 -10.24 -14.09
N LEU A 51 1.29 -9.56 -13.32
CA LEU A 51 2.69 -9.94 -13.10
C LEU A 51 3.01 -9.95 -11.61
N GLY A 52 4.04 -10.71 -11.23
CA GLY A 52 4.53 -10.80 -9.85
C GLY A 52 3.77 -11.81 -8.99
N THR A 53 4.06 -11.77 -7.69
CA THR A 53 3.46 -12.65 -6.67
C THR A 53 2.49 -11.84 -5.82
N ALA A 54 1.25 -12.31 -5.69
CA ALA A 54 0.26 -11.67 -4.84
C ALA A 54 0.63 -11.80 -3.35
N PHE A 55 0.13 -10.89 -2.53
CA PHE A 55 0.18 -11.05 -1.07
C PHE A 55 -0.52 -12.33 -0.65
N GLY A 56 0.14 -13.14 0.18
CA GLY A 56 -0.45 -14.32 0.79
C GLY A 56 -1.48 -13.88 1.82
N ILE A 57 -2.71 -14.36 1.71
CA ILE A 57 -3.81 -14.06 2.64
C ILE A 57 -3.84 -15.13 3.75
N PRO A 58 -4.00 -14.77 5.03
CA PRO A 58 -4.07 -15.75 6.12
C PRO A 58 -5.26 -16.71 5.92
N THR A 59 -5.07 -17.97 6.29
CA THR A 59 -6.12 -19.00 6.20
C THR A 59 -7.19 -18.82 7.27
N GLU A 60 -6.84 -18.20 8.39
CA GLU A 60 -7.72 -17.91 9.53
C GLU A 60 -7.71 -16.40 9.84
N PRO A 61 -8.79 -15.86 10.45
CA PRO A 61 -8.83 -14.46 10.83
C PRO A 61 -7.77 -14.14 11.91
N VAL A 62 -6.88 -13.20 11.62
CA VAL A 62 -5.83 -12.75 12.56
C VAL A 62 -5.75 -11.22 12.60
N PRO A 63 -5.15 -10.62 13.65
CA PRO A 63 -4.86 -9.19 13.67
C PRO A 63 -3.75 -8.85 12.65
N VAL A 64 -4.01 -7.87 11.79
CA VAL A 64 -3.15 -7.47 10.69
C VAL A 64 -2.83 -5.98 10.78
N LEU A 65 -1.57 -5.64 10.48
CA LEU A 65 -1.12 -4.25 10.34
C LEU A 65 -0.71 -3.97 8.88
N LEU A 66 -1.32 -2.96 8.28
CA LEU A 66 -0.95 -2.44 6.96
C LEU A 66 -0.10 -1.18 7.13
N VAL A 67 1.04 -1.09 6.44
CA VAL A 67 1.94 0.07 6.52
C VAL A 67 2.24 0.60 5.12
N GLY A 68 1.66 1.74 4.80
CA GLY A 68 1.78 2.39 3.49
C GLY A 68 2.65 3.65 3.54
N GLY A 69 3.60 3.75 2.60
CA GLY A 69 4.45 4.93 2.42
C GLY A 69 4.08 5.73 1.17
N GLY A 70 3.57 6.96 1.33
CA GLY A 70 3.15 7.82 0.23
C GLY A 70 2.12 7.15 -0.69
N TYR A 71 2.36 7.19 -2.01
CA TYR A 71 1.52 6.52 -3.01
C TYR A 71 1.61 4.99 -2.97
N GLY A 72 2.66 4.42 -2.35
CA GLY A 72 2.77 2.97 -2.12
C GLY A 72 1.66 2.41 -1.22
N SER A 73 0.89 3.27 -0.54
CA SER A 73 -0.30 2.85 0.18
C SER A 73 -1.46 2.39 -0.72
N ALA A 74 -1.51 2.81 -1.99
CA ALA A 74 -2.61 2.53 -2.90
C ALA A 74 -2.97 1.03 -3.05
N PRO A 75 -2.04 0.09 -3.28
CA PRO A 75 -2.36 -1.34 -3.35
C PRO A 75 -2.82 -1.94 -2.01
N LEU A 76 -2.50 -1.29 -0.87
CA LEU A 76 -2.88 -1.81 0.44
C LEU A 76 -4.37 -1.59 0.75
N PHE A 77 -5.04 -0.64 0.08
CA PHE A 77 -6.47 -0.42 0.30
C PHE A 77 -7.33 -1.58 -0.23
N GLY A 78 -7.03 -2.08 -1.44
CA GLY A 78 -7.69 -3.29 -1.95
C GLY A 78 -7.38 -4.52 -1.09
N LEU A 79 -6.16 -4.64 -0.58
CA LEU A 79 -5.79 -5.70 0.35
C LEU A 79 -6.57 -5.60 1.68
N ALA A 80 -6.77 -4.39 2.22
CA ALA A 80 -7.55 -4.16 3.42
C ALA A 80 -8.99 -4.65 3.27
N GLU A 81 -9.64 -4.34 2.14
CA GLU A 81 -11.00 -4.81 1.82
C GLU A 81 -11.07 -6.35 1.82
N VAL A 82 -10.10 -7.03 1.20
CA VAL A 82 -10.02 -8.49 1.16
C VAL A 82 -9.82 -9.09 2.55
N LEU A 83 -8.91 -8.53 3.36
CA LEU A 83 -8.62 -9.02 4.71
C LEU A 83 -9.81 -8.81 5.65
N ASN A 84 -10.49 -7.66 5.56
CA ASN A 84 -11.67 -7.36 6.36
C ASN A 84 -12.84 -8.29 5.97
N ALA A 85 -13.03 -8.58 4.69
CA ALA A 85 -14.01 -9.57 4.22
C ALA A 85 -13.71 -11.01 4.71
N ARG A 86 -12.46 -11.31 5.05
CA ARG A 86 -12.02 -12.55 5.70
C ARG A 86 -12.17 -12.53 7.22
N GLY A 87 -12.67 -11.43 7.80
CA GLY A 87 -12.86 -11.27 9.25
C GLY A 87 -11.60 -10.90 10.02
N CYS A 88 -10.49 -10.57 9.34
CA CYS A 88 -9.29 -10.09 10.02
C CYS A 88 -9.55 -8.71 10.65
N ARG A 89 -8.94 -8.45 11.82
CA ARG A 89 -8.89 -7.10 12.38
C ARG A 89 -7.74 -6.36 11.69
N VAL A 90 -8.06 -5.33 10.90
CA VAL A 90 -7.09 -4.62 10.06
C VAL A 90 -6.84 -3.22 10.63
N ASP A 91 -5.62 -2.96 11.10
CA ASP A 91 -5.16 -1.62 11.44
C ASP A 91 -4.20 -1.11 10.35
N MET A 92 -4.18 0.20 10.12
CA MET A 92 -3.35 0.80 9.08
C MET A 92 -2.58 2.03 9.54
N LEU A 93 -1.32 2.10 9.13
CA LEU A 93 -0.45 3.26 9.25
C LEU A 93 -0.15 3.82 7.86
N LEU A 94 -0.29 5.13 7.71
CA LEU A 94 0.12 5.86 6.52
C LEU A 94 1.24 6.83 6.87
N GLY A 95 2.34 6.75 6.13
CA GLY A 95 3.52 7.59 6.32
C GLY A 95 3.84 8.40 5.08
N ALA A 96 4.19 9.68 5.25
CA ALA A 96 4.83 10.46 4.19
C ALA A 96 5.72 11.57 4.76
N SER A 97 6.54 12.19 3.91
CA SER A 97 7.35 13.34 4.34
C SER A 97 6.49 14.56 4.67
N THR A 98 5.37 14.74 3.96
CA THR A 98 4.43 15.88 4.10
C THR A 98 2.99 15.42 3.84
N ALA A 99 2.00 16.19 4.29
CA ALA A 99 0.58 15.92 4.16
C ALA A 99 0.14 15.74 2.70
N GLY A 100 0.67 16.57 1.79
CA GLY A 100 0.35 16.52 0.36
C GLY A 100 0.81 15.25 -0.36
N LYS A 101 1.62 14.41 0.31
CA LYS A 101 2.07 13.11 -0.20
C LYS A 101 1.31 11.92 0.42
N ILE A 102 0.40 12.17 1.36
CA ILE A 102 -0.49 11.12 1.88
C ILE A 102 -1.55 10.85 0.82
N TYR A 103 -1.64 9.61 0.38
CA TYR A 103 -2.61 9.19 -0.63
C TYR A 103 -3.92 8.71 0.01
N ALA A 104 -5.04 9.21 -0.51
CA ALA A 104 -6.43 8.84 -0.22
C ALA A 104 -6.74 8.32 1.21
N PRO A 105 -6.44 9.11 2.27
CA PRO A 105 -6.61 8.64 3.65
C PRO A 105 -8.08 8.33 4.01
N MET A 106 -9.05 8.97 3.35
CA MET A 106 -10.47 8.71 3.59
C MET A 106 -10.93 7.34 3.06
N GLU A 107 -10.36 6.89 1.93
CA GLU A 107 -10.65 5.56 1.39
C GLU A 107 -10.06 4.48 2.28
N GLY A 108 -8.79 4.64 2.66
CA GLY A 108 -8.15 3.76 3.63
C GLY A 108 -8.96 3.61 4.91
N LYS A 109 -9.48 4.72 5.47
CA LYS A 109 -10.28 4.70 6.71
C LYS A 109 -11.55 3.85 6.61
N ARG A 110 -12.15 3.71 5.42
CA ARG A 110 -13.37 2.90 5.23
C ARG A 110 -13.09 1.41 5.20
N ALA A 111 -11.87 1.02 4.84
CA ALA A 111 -11.48 -0.38 4.67
C ALA A 111 -10.86 -1.02 5.92
N VAL A 112 -10.61 -0.23 6.98
CA VAL A 112 -9.81 -0.65 8.15
C VAL A 112 -10.51 -0.32 9.47
N ASN A 113 -10.16 -1.04 10.53
CA ASN A 113 -10.64 -0.80 11.89
C ASN A 113 -10.05 0.48 12.49
N SER A 114 -8.77 0.75 12.23
CA SER A 114 -8.14 2.01 12.61
C SER A 114 -7.14 2.48 11.57
N LEU A 115 -7.04 3.80 11.41
CA LEU A 115 -6.09 4.45 10.52
C LEU A 115 -5.34 5.52 11.31
N ARG A 116 -4.01 5.46 11.29
CA ARG A 116 -3.13 6.49 11.84
C ARG A 116 -2.22 7.04 10.76
N ILE A 117 -2.05 8.36 10.77
CA ILE A 117 -1.24 9.08 9.77
C ILE A 117 -0.02 9.66 10.47
N TYR A 118 1.13 9.50 9.85
CA TYR A 118 2.42 10.01 10.29
C TYR A 118 3.02 10.88 9.18
N THR A 119 3.42 12.09 9.54
CA THR A 119 4.16 12.99 8.66
C THR A 119 5.47 13.42 9.31
N GLU A 120 6.57 13.39 8.56
CA GLU A 120 7.88 13.75 9.11
C GLU A 120 7.96 15.25 9.46
N ASP A 121 7.25 16.10 8.72
CA ASP A 121 7.15 17.55 8.97
C ASP A 121 6.02 17.95 9.93
N GLY A 122 5.22 17.00 10.41
CA GLY A 122 4.09 17.26 11.30
C GLY A 122 2.88 17.94 10.64
N SER A 123 2.85 18.04 9.31
CA SER A 123 1.78 18.75 8.59
C SER A 123 0.43 18.03 8.62
N MET A 124 0.38 16.72 8.94
CA MET A 124 -0.86 15.98 9.15
C MET A 124 -0.67 14.79 10.09
N GLY A 125 -1.63 14.56 10.98
CA GLY A 125 -1.61 13.43 11.91
C GLY A 125 -0.52 13.59 12.96
N GLN A 126 0.22 12.51 13.23
CA GLN A 126 1.32 12.51 14.19
C GLN A 126 2.63 12.89 13.51
N MET A 127 3.46 13.70 14.17
CA MET A 127 4.79 14.01 13.68
C MET A 127 5.73 12.84 13.93
N GLY A 128 6.50 12.44 12.91
CA GLY A 128 7.52 11.39 13.03
C GLY A 128 7.48 10.40 11.87
N ARG A 129 8.26 9.32 11.99
CA ARG A 129 8.27 8.25 10.98
C ARG A 129 7.17 7.25 11.26
N VAL A 130 6.55 6.75 10.20
CA VAL A 130 5.49 5.72 10.30
C VAL A 130 5.97 4.41 10.92
N THR A 131 7.29 4.18 10.96
CA THR A 131 7.92 2.99 11.53
C THR A 131 8.05 3.02 13.04
N ASP A 132 8.09 4.21 13.63
CA ASP A 132 8.35 4.41 15.06
C ASP A 132 7.35 3.68 15.98
N PRO A 133 6.02 3.66 15.71
CA PRO A 133 5.06 2.99 16.59
C PRO A 133 4.91 1.48 16.32
N ILE A 134 5.59 0.90 15.34
CA ILE A 134 5.27 -0.47 14.87
C ILE A 134 5.54 -1.51 15.95
N ALA A 135 6.68 -1.43 16.65
CA ALA A 135 7.06 -2.43 17.65
C ALA A 135 6.07 -2.48 18.84
N SER A 136 5.63 -1.32 19.33
CA SER A 136 4.61 -1.26 20.38
C SER A 136 3.26 -1.76 19.87
N LEU A 137 2.86 -1.35 18.66
CA LEU A 137 1.59 -1.80 18.07
C LEU A 137 1.52 -3.31 17.85
N ILE A 138 2.64 -3.93 17.43
CA ILE A 138 2.73 -5.38 17.30
C ILE A 138 2.37 -6.07 18.63
N THR A 139 2.94 -5.57 19.71
CA THR A 139 2.74 -6.12 21.06
C THR A 139 1.33 -5.82 21.58
N ASP A 140 0.90 -4.57 21.52
CA ASP A 140 -0.36 -4.09 22.10
C ASP A 140 -1.59 -4.68 21.40
N LEU A 141 -1.50 -4.90 20.09
CA LEU A 141 -2.61 -5.38 19.26
C LEU A 141 -2.47 -6.85 18.88
N ASN A 142 -1.43 -7.53 19.37
CA ASN A 142 -1.10 -8.91 19.04
C ASN A 142 -1.10 -9.17 17.52
N ILE A 143 -0.39 -8.31 16.77
CA ILE A 143 -0.34 -8.37 15.30
C ILE A 143 0.38 -9.65 14.88
N ALA A 144 -0.28 -10.46 14.06
CA ALA A 144 0.29 -11.69 13.51
C ALA A 144 0.98 -11.46 12.15
N VAL A 145 0.46 -10.51 11.35
CA VAL A 145 0.95 -10.25 10.01
C VAL A 145 1.07 -8.76 9.73
N VAL A 146 2.19 -8.35 9.16
CA VAL A 146 2.44 -7.00 8.65
C VAL A 146 2.52 -7.04 7.13
N TYR A 147 1.71 -6.23 6.45
CA TYR A 147 1.86 -5.97 5.02
C TYR A 147 2.32 -4.54 4.79
N SER A 148 3.33 -4.35 3.94
CA SER A 148 3.86 -3.01 3.70
C SER A 148 4.18 -2.73 2.24
N CYS A 149 3.98 -1.48 1.82
CA CYS A 149 4.37 -1.01 0.49
C CYS A 149 4.74 0.48 0.57
N GLY A 150 5.88 0.85 0.01
CA GLY A 150 6.42 2.21 0.07
C GLY A 150 7.94 2.23 -0.13
N PRO A 151 8.61 3.32 0.29
CA PRO A 151 10.05 3.50 0.07
C PRO A 151 10.90 2.36 0.66
N MET A 152 11.96 1.94 -0.03
CA MET A 152 12.83 0.84 0.40
C MET A 152 13.39 1.01 1.82
N ALA A 153 13.72 2.24 2.23
CA ALA A 153 14.18 2.52 3.60
C ALA A 153 13.12 2.21 4.66
N MET A 154 11.84 2.48 4.35
CA MET A 154 10.71 2.14 5.22
C MET A 154 10.55 0.61 5.30
N LEU A 155 10.57 -0.08 4.16
CA LEU A 155 10.45 -1.53 4.10
C LEU A 155 11.58 -2.23 4.88
N ALA A 156 12.82 -1.76 4.73
CA ALA A 156 13.97 -2.27 5.46
C ALA A 156 13.84 -2.09 6.98
N ALA A 157 13.34 -0.94 7.43
CA ALA A 157 13.09 -0.69 8.84
C ALA A 157 12.01 -1.61 9.42
N ILE A 158 10.91 -1.84 8.70
CA ILE A 158 9.84 -2.77 9.12
C ILE A 158 10.38 -4.20 9.20
N ASN A 159 11.17 -4.62 8.21
CA ASN A 159 11.81 -5.93 8.22
C ASN A 159 12.75 -6.07 9.43
N ALA A 160 13.53 -5.03 9.77
CA ALA A 160 14.39 -5.06 10.94
C ALA A 160 13.60 -5.16 12.26
N ILE A 161 12.43 -4.51 12.35
CA ILE A 161 11.55 -4.56 13.53
C ILE A 161 10.91 -5.94 13.71
N THR A 162 10.54 -6.60 12.61
CA THR A 162 9.85 -7.91 12.63
C THR A 162 10.81 -9.09 12.61
N SER A 163 12.07 -8.88 12.22
CA SER A 163 13.11 -9.91 12.19
C SER A 163 13.35 -10.51 13.57
N GLY A 164 13.33 -11.84 13.64
CA GLY A 164 13.49 -12.58 14.91
C GLY A 164 12.23 -12.67 15.77
N THR A 165 11.09 -12.16 15.28
CA THR A 165 9.77 -12.35 15.90
C THR A 165 8.96 -13.42 15.16
N GLU A 166 7.81 -13.81 15.72
CA GLU A 166 6.85 -14.70 15.04
C GLU A 166 5.95 -13.96 14.02
N VAL A 167 6.06 -12.64 13.94
CA VAL A 167 5.25 -11.81 13.05
C VAL A 167 5.68 -12.02 11.60
N VAL A 168 4.74 -12.42 10.76
CA VAL A 168 5.00 -12.57 9.33
C VAL A 168 5.02 -11.19 8.68
N HIS A 169 6.11 -10.83 8.01
CA HIS A 169 6.22 -9.60 7.22
C HIS A 169 6.18 -9.93 5.72
N GLN A 170 5.22 -9.34 5.01
CA GLN A 170 5.17 -9.36 3.55
C GLN A 170 5.27 -7.93 3.02
N CYS A 171 6.13 -7.70 2.03
CA CYS A 171 6.29 -6.38 1.42
C CYS A 171 6.21 -6.41 -0.10
N ALA A 172 5.61 -5.37 -0.66
CA ALA A 172 5.70 -5.06 -2.08
C ALA A 172 6.86 -4.07 -2.28
N VAL A 173 7.86 -4.50 -3.04
CA VAL A 173 9.06 -3.73 -3.37
C VAL A 173 8.91 -3.08 -4.74
N GLU A 174 9.43 -1.86 -4.89
CA GLU A 174 9.57 -1.20 -6.17
C GLU A 174 11.06 -0.99 -6.45
N GLU A 175 11.53 -1.56 -7.54
CA GLU A 175 12.91 -1.43 -8.02
C GLU A 175 12.92 -1.17 -9.52
N SER A 176 14.01 -0.62 -10.03
CA SER A 176 14.13 -0.33 -11.46
C SER A 176 14.15 -1.65 -12.25
N MET A 177 13.10 -1.88 -13.04
CA MET A 177 12.99 -2.98 -14.01
C MET A 177 13.42 -2.55 -15.42
#